data_AF-A0A8T7DPZ7-F1
#
_entry.id   AF-A0A8T7DPZ7-F1
#
_cell.length_a   1.000
_cell.length_b   1.000
_cell.length_c   1.000
_cell.angle_alpha   90.00
_cell.angle_beta   90.00
_cell.angle_gamma   90.00
#
_symmetry.space_group_name_H-M   'P 1'
#
loop_
_entity.id
_entity.type
_entity.pdbx_description
1 polymer ?
#
loop_
_entity_poly.entity_id
_entity_poly.type
_entity_poly.pdbx_seq_one_letter_code
_entity_poly.pdbx_strand_id
1 'polypeptide(L)' 'VYVGRIREDISHEKGLDLWVVADNVRKGAALNSVQIAEILIKEYL' A
#
# COMPACT_ATOMS: atom_id res chain seq x y z
N VAL A 1 -3.62 -0.10 -5.58
CA VAL A 1 -4.14 0.00 -4.20
C VAL A 1 -5.16 1.10 -4.22
N TYR A 2 -6.36 0.83 -3.71
CA TYR A 2 -7.47 1.77 -3.65
C TYR A 2 -7.73 2.13 -2.19
N VAL A 3 -7.97 3.41 -1.91
CA VAL A 3 -8.21 3.93 -0.56
C VAL A 3 -9.48 4.76 -0.58
N GLY A 4 -10.32 4.60 0.42
CA GLY A 4 -11.57 5.33 0.56
C GLY A 4 -12.09 5.37 2.00
N ARG A 5 -13.28 5.95 2.19
CA ARG A 5 -13.92 6.17 3.50
C ARG A 5 -13.02 6.86 4.53
N ILE A 6 -12.18 7.78 4.07
CA ILE A 6 -11.25 8.55 4.91
C ILE A 6 -12.09 9.48 5.80
N ARG A 7 -11.90 9.40 7.12
CA ARG A 7 -12.56 10.26 8.12
C ARG A 7 -11.76 10.32 9.41
N GLU A 8 -11.94 11.38 10.18
CA GLU A 8 -11.41 11.49 11.54
C GLU A 8 -12.04 10.43 12.46
N ASP A 9 -11.23 9.87 13.36
CA ASP A 9 -11.71 8.94 14.37
C ASP A 9 -12.51 9.69 15.46
N ILE A 10 -13.60 9.08 15.91
CA ILE A 10 -14.43 9.61 16.99
C ILE A 10 -13.83 9.34 18.38
N SER A 11 -12.87 8.42 18.48
CA SER A 11 -12.30 7.98 19.77
C SER A 11 -11.03 8.72 20.17
N HIS A 12 -10.33 9.34 19.21
CA HIS A 12 -9.04 9.99 19.44
C HIS A 12 -8.85 11.23 18.57
N GLU A 13 -8.42 12.34 19.17
CA GLU A 13 -8.24 13.65 18.49
C GLU A 13 -7.29 13.59 17.28
N LYS A 14 -6.35 12.64 17.28
CA LYS A 14 -5.40 12.44 16.17
C LYS A 14 -5.59 11.12 15.42
N GLY A 15 -6.75 10.47 15.58
CA GLY A 15 -7.07 9.22 14.89
C GLY A 15 -7.65 9.47 13.49
N LEU A 16 -7.34 8.58 12.55
CA LEU A 16 -7.84 8.62 11.18
C LEU A 16 -8.25 7.22 10.72
N ASP A 17 -9.50 7.08 10.33
CA ASP A 17 -10.04 5.85 9.77
C ASP A 17 -9.99 5.88 8.24
N LEU A 18 -9.66 4.74 7.64
CA LEU A 18 -9.69 4.55 6.19
C LEU A 18 -9.99 3.10 5.83
N TRP A 19 -10.48 2.89 4.61
CA TRP A 19 -10.72 1.58 4.02
C TRP A 19 -9.78 1.37 2.83
N VAL A 20 -8.98 0.31 2.88
CA VAL A 20 -7.97 0.00 1.85
C VAL A 20 -8.30 -1.32 1.19
N VAL A 21 -8.31 -1.35 -0.14
CA VAL A 21 -8.52 -2.55 -0.95
C VAL A 21 -7.43 -2.65 -2.02
N ALA A 22 -6.95 -3.85 -2.30
CA ALA A 22 -6.03 -4.11 -3.39
C ALA A 22 -6.25 -5.50 -3.99
N ASP A 23 -5.84 -5.65 -5.25
CA ASP A 23 -5.60 -6.96 -5.85
C ASP A 23 -4.37 -7.59 -5.16
N ASN A 24 -4.62 -8.64 -4.37
CA ASN A 24 -3.62 -9.30 -3.55
C ASN A 24 -2.62 -10.11 -4.37
N VAL A 25 -3.05 -10.75 -5.46
CA VAL A 25 -2.16 -11.55 -6.30
C VAL A 25 -1.28 -10.64 -7.16
N ARG A 26 -1.88 -9.65 -7.83
CA ARG A 26 -1.15 -8.78 -8.74
C ARG A 26 -0.35 -7.72 -7.98
N LYS A 27 -1.01 -6.81 -7.25
CA LYS A 27 -0.29 -5.70 -6.58
C LYS A 27 0.32 -6.14 -5.25
N GLY A 28 -0.36 -7.01 -4.52
CA GLY A 28 0.10 -7.48 -3.20
C GLY A 28 1.31 -8.41 -3.26
N ALA A 29 1.46 -9.21 -4.33
CA ALA A 29 2.57 -10.17 -4.45
C ALA A 29 3.43 -9.93 -5.69
N ALA A 30 2.88 -10.19 -6.88
CA ALA A 30 3.68 -10.28 -8.11
C ALA A 30 4.38 -8.95 -8.47
N LEU A 31 3.61 -7.86 -8.57
CA LEU A 31 4.15 -6.56 -8.93
C LEU A 31 5.08 -6.01 -7.85
N ASN A 32 4.78 -6.23 -6.57
CA ASN A 32 5.69 -5.80 -5.51
C ASN A 32 7.05 -6.51 -5.61
N SER A 33 7.06 -7.83 -5.87
CA SER A 33 8.29 -8.61 -6.05
C SER A 33 9.12 -8.10 -7.23
N VAL A 34 8.47 -7.83 -8.37
CA VAL A 34 9.15 -7.27 -9.55
C VAL A 34 9.72 -5.88 -9.26
N GLN A 35 8.97 -5.01 -8.59
CA GLN A 35 9.46 -3.67 -8.23
C GLN A 35 10.70 -3.71 -7.33
N ILE A 36 10.77 -4.66 -6.39
CA ILE A 36 11.97 -4.87 -5.58
C ILE A 36 13.15 -5.31 -6.46
N ALA A 37 12.92 -6.24 -7.40
CA ALA A 37 13.96 -6.69 -8.31
C ALA A 37 14.44 -5.56 -9.26
N GLU A 38 13.54 -4.69 -9.72
CA GLU A 38 13.89 -3.52 -10.52
C GLU A 38 14.81 -2.55 -9.74
N ILE A 39 14.50 -2.29 -8.46
CA ILE A 39 15.35 -1.46 -7.59
C ILE A 39 16.71 -2.12 -7.35
N LEU A 40 16.73 -3.43 -7.10
CA LEU A 40 17.97 -4.20 -6.94
C LEU A 40 18.88 -4.03 -8.16
N ILE A 41 18.34 -4.22 -9.36
CA ILE A 41 19.10 -4.07 -10.62
C ILE A 41 19.57 -2.62 -10.81
N LYS A 42 18.77 -1.63 -10.42
CA LYS A 42 19.10 -0.22 -10.66
C LYS A 42 20.15 0.34 -9.71
N GLU A 43 20.12 -0.06 -8.45
CA GLU A 43 20.91 0.58 -7.39
C GLU A 43 22.08 -0.27 -6.88
N TYR A 44 22.07 -1.60 -7.14
CA TYR A 44 23.00 -2.53 -6.51
C TYR A 44 23.68 -3.50 -7.48
N LEU A 45 23.40 -3.42 -8.79
CA LEU A 45 24.04 -4.19 -9.86
C LEU A 45 24.48 -3.24 -11.00
#